data_AF-A0A6G8FGF8-F1
#
_entry.id   AF-A0A6G8FGF8-F1
#
_cell.length_a   1.000
_cell.length_b   1.000
_cell.length_c   1.000
_cell.angle_alpha   90.00
_cell.angle_beta   90.00
_cell.angle_gamma   90.00
#
_symmetry.space_group_name_H-M   'P 1'
#
loop_
_entity.id
_entity.type
_entity.pdbx_description
1 polymer ?
#
loop_
_entity_poly.entity_id
_entity_poly.type
_entity_poly.pdbx_seq_one_letter_code
_entity_poly.pdbx_strand_id
1 'polypeptide(L)'
;MRLADLEHIIRASCQHLGQDQIIIIGSQSILGTYNEYELPDESTMSVEADVVPIFDDANESQSTFLDGGIGEFSPFHQLHGYYAQGVGRHTATLPEN
;
A
#
# COMPACT_ATOMS: atom_id res chain seq x y z
N MET A 1 8.01 8.84 1.24
CA MET A 1 6.64 9.36 1.27
C MET A 1 6.33 9.81 2.69
N ARG A 2 5.47 10.82 2.82
CA ARG A 2 4.97 11.33 4.10
C ARG A 2 3.64 10.71 4.46
N LEU A 3 3.15 10.93 5.68
CA LEU A 3 1.83 10.43 6.11
C LEU A 3 0.71 10.85 5.14
N ALA A 4 0.73 12.09 4.65
CA ALA A 4 -0.27 12.59 3.70
C ALA A 4 -0.29 11.81 2.37
N ASP A 5 0.88 11.32 1.92
CA ASP A 5 1.01 10.51 0.71
C ASP A 5 0.42 9.11 0.95
N LEU A 6 0.68 8.52 2.13
CA LEU A 6 0.09 7.23 2.53
C LEU A 6 -1.43 7.33 2.64
N GLU A 7 -1.96 8.40 3.25
CA GLU A 7 -3.40 8.65 3.29
C GLU A 7 -4.01 8.78 1.89
N HIS A 8 -3.27 9.36 0.94
CA HIS A 8 -3.71 9.43 -0.43
C HIS A 8 -3.72 8.06 -1.10
N ILE A 9 -2.68 7.24 -0.90
CA ILE A 9 -2.67 5.83 -1.33
C ILE A 9 -3.88 5.08 -0.76
N ILE A 10 -4.17 5.22 0.54
CA ILE A 10 -5.31 4.54 1.18
C ILE A 10 -6.62 4.90 0.48
N ARG A 11 -6.88 6.20 0.27
CA ARG A 11 -8.10 6.65 -0.41
C ARG A 11 -8.16 6.16 -1.86
N ALA A 12 -7.06 6.27 -2.60
CA ALA A 12 -6.97 5.84 -4.00
C ALA A 12 -7.18 4.34 -4.15
N SER A 13 -6.57 3.53 -3.28
CA SER A 13 -6.73 2.08 -3.24
C SER A 13 -8.17 1.68 -2.95
N CYS A 14 -8.80 2.26 -1.92
CA CYS A 14 -10.20 2.00 -1.60
C CYS A 14 -11.12 2.34 -2.79
N GLN A 15 -10.90 3.50 -3.43
CA GLN A 15 -11.67 3.91 -4.61
C GLN A 15 -11.46 2.98 -5.81
N HIS A 16 -10.22 2.57 -6.07
CA HIS A 16 -9.87 1.70 -7.18
C HIS A 16 -10.46 0.30 -6.99
N LEU A 17 -10.37 -0.25 -5.77
CA LEU A 17 -10.87 -1.58 -5.41
C LEU A 17 -12.39 -1.63 -5.20
N GLY A 18 -13.04 -0.48 -4.99
CA GLY A 18 -14.44 -0.42 -4.56
C GLY A 18 -14.66 -1.03 -3.17
N GLN A 19 -13.67 -0.88 -2.28
CA GLN A 19 -13.68 -1.41 -0.91
C GLN A 19 -13.55 -0.25 0.10
N ASP A 20 -14.19 -0.38 1.26
CA ASP A 20 -14.13 0.66 2.31
C ASP A 20 -12.86 0.56 3.16
N GLN A 21 -12.17 -0.58 3.12
CA GLN A 21 -11.04 -0.89 3.98
C GLN A 21 -10.00 -1.74 3.23
N ILE A 22 -8.75 -1.53 3.58
CA ILE A 22 -7.57 -2.25 3.09
C ILE A 22 -6.63 -2.51 4.28
N ILE A 23 -5.60 -3.33 4.08
CA ILE A 23 -4.52 -3.49 5.06
C ILE A 23 -3.25 -2.90 4.47
N ILE A 24 -2.59 -2.02 5.23
CA ILE A 24 -1.22 -1.58 4.94
C ILE A 24 -0.26 -2.50 5.70
N ILE A 25 0.70 -3.07 4.98
CA ILE A 25 1.76 -3.92 5.55
C ILE A 25 3.14 -3.36 5.17
N GLY A 26 4.20 -4.00 5.64
CA GLY A 26 5.56 -3.62 5.31
C GLY A 26 6.00 -2.33 6.02
N SER A 27 7.02 -1.69 5.45
CA SER A 27 7.72 -0.55 6.05
C SER A 27 6.78 0.64 6.31
N GLN A 28 5.91 0.97 5.35
CA GLN A 28 5.07 2.17 5.45
C GLN A 28 3.90 2.06 6.43
N SER A 29 3.61 0.87 6.96
CA SER A 29 2.67 0.71 8.07
C SER A 29 3.09 1.50 9.32
N ILE A 30 4.39 1.82 9.46
CA ILE A 30 4.92 2.62 10.57
C ILE A 30 4.32 4.04 10.63
N LEU A 31 4.04 4.64 9.47
CA LEU A 31 3.44 5.99 9.39
C LEU A 31 2.01 6.02 9.91
N GLY A 32 1.29 4.89 9.86
CA GLY A 32 -0.03 4.75 10.48
C GLY A 32 0.00 4.40 11.97
N THR A 33 1.18 4.11 12.52
CA THR A 33 1.36 3.64 13.91
C THR A 33 1.87 4.74 14.83
N TYR A 34 2.80 5.56 14.35
CA TYR A 34 3.45 6.64 15.13
C TYR A 34 3.25 7.98 14.43
N ASN A 35 3.35 9.08 15.19
CA ASN A 35 3.36 10.38 14.56
C ASN A 35 4.68 10.59 13.81
N GLU A 36 4.63 11.29 12.66
CA GLU A 36 5.79 11.47 11.78
C GLU A 36 7.00 12.14 12.49
N TYR A 37 6.76 13.02 13.47
CA TYR A 37 7.82 13.68 14.25
C TYR A 37 8.53 12.76 15.27
N GLU A 38 8.00 11.55 15.51
CA GLU A 38 8.60 10.54 16.39
C GLU A 38 9.50 9.57 15.62
N LEU A 39 9.44 9.63 14.28
CA LEU A 39 10.11 8.69 13.41
C LEU A 39 11.44 9.26 12.88
N PRO A 40 12.41 8.38 12.60
CA PRO A 40 13.65 8.80 11.96
C PRO A 40 13.39 9.21 10.50
N ASP A 41 14.18 10.13 9.95
CA ASP A 41 13.97 10.67 8.59
C ASP A 41 13.89 9.55 7.53
N GLU A 42 14.61 8.45 7.75
CA GLU A 42 14.65 7.26 6.91
C GLU A 42 13.26 6.61 6.71
N SER A 43 12.31 6.76 7.64
CA SER A 43 10.95 6.21 7.52
C SER A 43 10.15 6.86 6.40
N THR A 44 10.62 7.97 5.84
CA THR A 44 9.98 8.70 4.75
C THR A 44 10.70 8.55 3.41
N MET A 45 11.69 7.66 3.31
CA MET A 45 12.47 7.48 2.07
C MET A 45 11.76 6.61 1.02
N SER A 46 10.81 5.74 1.41
CA SER A 46 10.09 4.88 0.46
C SER A 46 9.13 5.67 -0.43
N VAL A 47 9.00 5.28 -1.71
CA VAL A 47 7.98 5.80 -2.63
C VAL A 47 6.82 4.83 -2.85
N GLU A 48 6.87 3.64 -2.23
CA GLU A 48 5.82 2.63 -2.31
C GLU A 48 5.20 2.33 -0.95
N ALA A 49 3.94 1.90 -0.95
CA ALA A 49 3.29 1.30 0.21
C ALA A 49 2.62 -0.03 -0.18
N ASP A 50 2.89 -1.08 0.60
CA ASP A 50 2.30 -2.39 0.39
C ASP A 50 0.84 -2.42 0.84
N VAL A 51 -0.06 -2.76 -0.08
CA VAL A 51 -1.51 -2.77 0.13
C VAL A 51 -2.05 -4.18 -0.11
N VAL A 52 -2.70 -4.74 0.91
CA VAL A 52 -3.47 -5.99 0.81
C VAL A 52 -4.96 -5.64 0.72
N PRO A 53 -5.65 -5.99 -0.39
CA PRO A 53 -7.11 -5.94 -0.44
C PRO A 53 -7.73 -6.91 0.57
N ILE A 54 -8.72 -6.46 1.35
CA ILE A 54 -9.38 -7.33 2.36
C ILE A 54 -10.21 -8.40 1.67
N PHE A 55 -10.94 -8.00 0.62
CA PHE A 55 -11.78 -8.89 -0.17
C PHE A 55 -11.08 -9.22 -1.49
N ASP A 56 -10.11 -10.12 -1.44
CA ASP A 56 -9.42 -10.66 -2.62
C ASP A 56 -9.78 -12.13 -2.86
N ASP A 57 -9.61 -12.59 -4.10
CA ASP A 57 -9.76 -13.99 -4.48
C ASP A 57 -8.46 -14.79 -4.23
N ALA A 58 -8.52 -16.11 -4.40
CA ALA A 58 -7.37 -16.99 -4.19
C ALA A 58 -6.23 -16.79 -5.21
N ASN A 59 -6.49 -16.07 -6.31
CA ASN A 59 -5.49 -15.73 -7.31
C ASN A 59 -4.94 -14.31 -7.11
N GLU A 60 -5.34 -13.62 -6.04
CA GLU A 60 -4.88 -12.26 -5.71
C GLU A 60 -5.17 -11.26 -6.85
N SER A 61 -6.31 -11.46 -7.54
CA SER A 61 -6.68 -10.66 -8.71
C SER A 61 -6.89 -9.18 -8.36
N GLN A 62 -7.37 -8.87 -7.15
CA GLN A 62 -7.53 -7.47 -6.71
C GLN A 62 -6.17 -6.82 -6.47
N SER A 63 -5.21 -7.56 -5.92
CA SER A 63 -3.83 -7.09 -5.73
C SER A 63 -3.19 -6.75 -7.09
N THR A 64 -3.34 -7.65 -8.07
CA THR A 64 -2.87 -7.41 -9.45
C THR A 64 -3.59 -6.22 -10.12
N PHE A 65 -4.90 -6.09 -9.88
CA PHE A 65 -5.70 -5.00 -10.41
C PHE A 65 -5.29 -3.64 -9.82
N LEU A 66 -4.94 -3.61 -8.54
CA LEU A 66 -4.42 -2.43 -7.85
C LEU A 66 -3.09 -1.96 -8.47
N ASP A 67 -2.15 -2.89 -8.65
CA ASP A 67 -0.86 -2.63 -9.29
C ASP A 67 -1.03 -2.03 -10.69
N GLY A 68 -1.93 -2.60 -11.51
CA GLY A 68 -2.19 -2.10 -12.85
C GLY A 68 -2.79 -0.68 -12.88
N GLY A 69 -3.48 -0.25 -11.82
CA GLY A 69 -4.15 1.04 -11.75
C GLY A 69 -3.31 2.14 -11.13
N ILE A 70 -2.73 1.86 -9.97
CA ILE A 70 -2.03 2.84 -9.13
C ILE A 70 -0.67 2.36 -8.63
N GLY A 71 -0.14 1.27 -9.20
CA GLY A 71 1.18 0.73 -8.89
C GLY A 71 2.30 1.36 -9.69
N GLU A 72 3.46 0.69 -9.71
CA GLU A 72 4.65 1.19 -10.35
C GLU A 72 4.41 1.55 -11.84
N PHE A 73 5.03 2.63 -12.31
CA PHE A 73 4.86 3.20 -13.66
C PHE A 73 3.45 3.58 -14.11
N SER A 74 2.42 3.41 -13.28
CA SER A 74 1.05 3.87 -13.58
C SER A 74 0.99 5.39 -13.76
N PRO A 75 -0.07 5.92 -14.40
CA PRO A 75 -0.32 7.36 -14.43
C PRO A 75 -0.40 7.99 -13.03
N PHE A 76 -0.88 7.25 -12.04
CA PHE A 76 -0.89 7.67 -10.64
C PHE A 76 0.53 7.88 -10.11
N HIS A 77 1.41 6.89 -10.31
CA HIS A 77 2.81 7.01 -9.91
C HIS A 77 3.50 8.19 -10.60
N GLN A 78 3.34 8.34 -11.92
CA GLN A 78 3.95 9.44 -12.67
C GLN A 78 3.46 10.81 -12.21
N LEU A 79 2.18 10.91 -11.80
CA LEU A 79 1.58 12.16 -11.35
C LEU A 79 1.98 12.54 -9.92
N HIS A 80 2.10 11.55 -9.02
CA HIS A 80 2.27 11.80 -7.59
C HIS A 80 3.68 11.52 -7.06
N GLY A 81 4.47 10.73 -7.78
CA GLY A 81 5.82 10.33 -7.35
C GLY A 81 5.85 9.23 -6.28
N TYR A 82 4.70 8.62 -5.98
CA TYR A 82 4.55 7.47 -5.10
C TYR A 82 3.42 6.57 -5.60
N TYR A 83 3.40 5.31 -5.16
CA TYR A 83 2.45 4.30 -5.66
C TYR A 83 2.07 3.27 -4.60
N ALA A 84 0.99 2.52 -4.87
CA ALA A 84 0.60 1.36 -4.07
C ALA A 84 1.16 0.09 -4.70
N GLN A 85 1.79 -0.76 -3.90
CA GLN A 85 2.19 -2.09 -4.34
C GLN A 85 1.14 -3.10 -3.83
N GLY A 86 0.36 -3.66 -4.76
CA GLY A 86 -0.59 -4.72 -4.47
C GLY A 86 0.14 -5.96 -4.00
N VAL A 87 -0.20 -6.45 -2.80
CA VAL A 87 0.40 -7.64 -2.22
C VAL A 87 -0.66 -8.62 -1.75
N GLY A 88 -0.34 -9.90 -1.95
CA GLY A 88 -1.16 -11.02 -1.56
C GLY A 88 -1.43 -11.15 -0.08
N ARG A 89 -2.55 -11.78 0.28
CA ARG A 89 -2.87 -12.11 1.68
C ARG A 89 -1.88 -13.09 2.30
N HIS A 90 -1.17 -13.85 1.47
CA HIS A 90 -0.19 -14.84 1.93
C HIS A 90 1.23 -14.30 2.04
N THR A 91 1.48 -13.05 1.65
CA THR A 91 2.80 -12.40 1.65
C THR A 91 3.50 -12.50 3.01
N ALA A 92 2.75 -12.36 4.11
CA ALA A 92 3.29 -12.41 5.47
C ALA A 92 2.92 -13.71 6.22
N THR A 93 2.88 -14.85 5.52
CA THR A 93 2.64 -16.16 6.15
C THR A 93 3.94 -16.70 6.76
N LEU A 94 3.93 -17.01 8.05
CA LEU A 94 5.05 -17.70 8.70
C LEU A 94 5.18 -19.14 8.15
N PRO A 95 6.40 -19.69 8.01
CA PRO A 95 6.58 -21.10 7.67
C PRO A 95 6.01 -22.03 8.74
N GLU A 96 5.60 -23.23 8.32
CA GLU A 96 5.26 -24.31 9.25
C GLU A 96 6.54 -24.81 9.95
N ASN A 97 6.44 -25.10 11.25
CA ASN A 97 7.56 -25.56 12.10
C ASN A 97 8.06 -26.96 11.73
#